data_AF-A0A6F8V7Y7-F1
#
_entry.id   AF-A0A6F8V7Y7-F1
#
_cell.length_a   1.000
_cell.length_b   1.000
_cell.length_c   1.000
_cell.angle_alpha   90.00
_cell.angle_beta   90.00
_cell.angle_gamma   90.00
#
_symmetry.space_group_name_H-M   'P 1'
#
loop_
_entity.id
_entity.type
_entity.pdbx_description
1 polymer ?
#
loop_
_entity_poly.entity_id
_entity_poly.type
_entity_poly.pdbx_seq_one_letter_code
_entity_poly.pdbx_strand_id
1 'polypeptide(L)'
;MAFITPFSPNFRVFVAALLLAFAAGVHAESGIQVKAAELDLEEEVYQLKADFEVNFSQAVEDALNKGVPLNFTVEFELNRPRWYWLDESIASAQQQIRISYHALTKQYRLQVHEQQQKSFATLAELKTELGHIQEWKVVERAQLRKRYSYEARLRMKLDLSQLPKPLQVNALTSKDWNMESDWYRWTLTP
;
A
#
# COMPACT_ATOMS: atom_id res chain seq x y z
N MET A 1 -35.05 -56.61 30.91
CA MET A 1 -35.69 -55.35 30.45
C MET A 1 -34.65 -54.25 30.52
N ALA A 2 -34.18 -53.74 29.39
CA ALA A 2 -33.29 -52.58 29.32
C ALA A 2 -33.80 -51.67 28.19
N PHE A 3 -34.21 -50.46 28.55
CA PHE A 3 -34.70 -49.43 27.65
C PHE A 3 -33.54 -48.85 26.85
N ILE A 4 -33.66 -48.82 25.52
CA ILE A 4 -32.80 -48.00 24.65
C ILE A 4 -33.66 -46.81 24.20
N THR A 5 -33.35 -45.62 24.69
CA THR A 5 -33.94 -44.35 24.25
C THR A 5 -33.26 -43.85 22.96
N PRO A 6 -34.01 -43.33 21.97
CA PRO A 6 -33.44 -42.87 20.70
C PRO A 6 -32.86 -41.45 20.82
N PHE A 7 -31.65 -41.27 20.28
CA PHE A 7 -30.94 -39.99 20.19
C PHE A 7 -31.51 -39.18 19.02
N SER A 8 -31.94 -37.94 19.25
CA SER A 8 -32.70 -37.14 18.27
C SER A 8 -31.81 -36.44 17.21
N PRO A 9 -32.28 -36.30 15.96
CA PRO A 9 -31.49 -35.79 14.82
C PRO A 9 -31.25 -34.27 14.81
N ASN A 10 -31.93 -33.52 15.68
CA ASN A 10 -31.91 -32.05 15.68
C ASN A 10 -30.60 -31.45 16.19
N PHE A 11 -29.77 -32.22 16.90
CA PHE A 11 -28.49 -31.76 17.43
C PHE A 11 -27.43 -31.57 16.33
N ARG A 12 -27.49 -32.37 15.25
CA ARG A 12 -26.49 -32.32 14.16
C ARG A 12 -26.63 -31.07 13.28
N VAL A 13 -27.86 -30.59 13.08
CA VAL A 13 -28.14 -29.39 12.29
C VAL A 13 -27.67 -28.12 13.03
N PHE A 14 -27.80 -28.11 14.37
CA PHE A 14 -27.36 -26.99 15.19
C PHE A 14 -25.83 -26.83 15.21
N VAL A 15 -25.09 -27.95 15.24
CA VAL A 15 -23.61 -27.94 15.17
C VAL A 15 -23.11 -27.53 13.78
N ALA A 16 -23.78 -27.93 12.71
CA ALA A 16 -23.43 -27.51 11.35
C ALA A 16 -23.67 -26.00 11.12
N ALA A 17 -24.76 -25.45 11.67
CA ALA A 17 -25.03 -24.01 11.60
C ALA A 17 -24.03 -23.18 12.43
N LEU A 18 -23.55 -23.70 13.56
CA LEU A 18 -22.55 -23.04 14.41
C LEU A 18 -21.13 -23.05 13.77
N LEU A 19 -20.79 -24.08 12.99
CA LEU A 19 -19.52 -24.16 12.27
C LEU A 19 -19.48 -23.26 11.01
N LEU A 20 -20.62 -23.00 10.37
CA LEU A 20 -20.72 -22.06 9.25
C LEU A 20 -20.65 -20.58 9.68
N ALA A 21 -20.99 -20.26 10.93
CA ALA A 21 -20.87 -18.90 11.45
C ALA A 21 -19.42 -18.49 11.78
N PHE A 22 -18.50 -19.44 11.94
CA PHE A 22 -17.10 -19.17 12.27
C PHE A 22 -16.18 -18.98 11.04
N ALA A 23 -16.70 -19.20 9.83
CA ALA A 23 -15.94 -19.03 8.58
C ALA A 23 -15.97 -17.59 8.03
N ALA A 24 -16.79 -16.70 8.60
CA ALA A 24 -16.96 -15.33 8.11
C ALA A 24 -16.06 -14.33 8.84
N GLY A 25 -14.75 -14.59 8.85
CA GLY A 25 -13.77 -13.74 9.52
C GLY A 25 -12.36 -13.90 8.99
N VAL A 26 -12.19 -14.17 7.69
CA VAL A 26 -10.89 -13.96 7.05
C VAL A 26 -10.74 -12.44 6.89
N HIS A 27 -10.35 -11.78 7.98
CA HIS A 27 -9.85 -10.42 7.89
C HIS A 27 -8.55 -10.50 7.08
N ALA A 28 -8.57 -9.93 5.88
CA ALA A 28 -7.34 -9.66 5.16
C ALA A 28 -6.44 -8.84 6.08
N GLU A 29 -5.20 -9.27 6.25
CA GLU A 29 -4.22 -8.54 7.03
C GLU A 29 -4.04 -7.15 6.38
N SER A 30 -4.39 -6.10 7.12
CA SER A 30 -4.23 -4.73 6.63
C SER A 30 -2.75 -4.40 6.51
N GLY A 31 -2.34 -3.82 5.39
CA GLY A 31 -0.95 -3.52 5.12
C GLY A 31 -0.71 -3.08 3.69
N ILE A 32 0.55 -2.76 3.39
CA ILE A 32 1.00 -2.42 2.05
C ILE A 32 2.12 -3.39 1.67
N GLN A 33 2.02 -4.01 0.50
CA GLN A 33 3.06 -4.90 -0.01
C GLN A 33 3.48 -4.47 -1.40
N VAL A 34 4.78 -4.44 -1.66
CA VAL A 34 5.30 -4.25 -3.03
C VAL A 34 5.26 -5.59 -3.74
N LYS A 35 4.55 -5.68 -4.87
CA LYS A 35 4.44 -6.90 -5.68
C LYS A 35 5.50 -6.98 -6.75
N ALA A 36 5.73 -5.86 -7.43
CA ALA A 36 6.75 -5.74 -8.46
C ALA A 36 7.28 -4.31 -8.49
N ALA A 37 8.55 -4.16 -8.85
CA ALA A 37 9.14 -2.87 -9.16
C ALA A 37 10.26 -3.07 -10.17
N GLU A 38 10.26 -2.23 -11.21
CA GLU A 38 11.25 -2.25 -12.28
C GLU A 38 11.56 -0.83 -12.75
N LEU A 39 12.74 -0.67 -13.33
CA LEU A 39 13.21 0.59 -13.90
C LEU A 39 13.41 0.40 -15.39
N ASP A 40 12.65 1.14 -16.18
CA ASP A 40 12.78 1.17 -17.62
C ASP A 40 13.52 2.43 -18.04
N LEU A 41 14.47 2.30 -18.97
CA LEU A 41 15.16 3.44 -19.55
C LEU A 41 14.38 3.92 -20.77
N GLU A 42 13.89 5.15 -20.72
CA GLU A 42 13.19 5.82 -21.82
C GLU A 42 13.69 7.26 -21.96
N GLU A 43 14.05 7.68 -23.18
CA GLU A 43 14.52 9.04 -23.47
C GLU A 43 15.64 9.54 -22.53
N GLU A 44 16.63 8.69 -22.22
CA GLU A 44 17.74 8.99 -21.28
C GLU A 44 17.32 9.18 -19.81
N VAL A 45 16.08 8.82 -19.44
CA VAL A 45 15.58 8.87 -18.07
C VAL A 45 15.08 7.50 -17.64
N TYR A 46 15.48 7.05 -16.45
CA TYR A 46 14.91 5.86 -15.83
C TYR A 46 13.56 6.20 -15.20
N GLN A 47 12.54 5.49 -15.66
CA GLN A 47 11.17 5.57 -15.16
C GLN A 47 10.88 4.34 -14.29
N LEU A 48 10.34 4.58 -13.10
CA LEU A 48 9.89 3.54 -12.20
C LEU A 48 8.49 3.09 -12.58
N LYS A 49 8.34 1.78 -12.75
CA LYS A 49 7.06 1.08 -12.75
C LYS A 49 7.00 0.19 -11.51
N ALA A 50 5.90 0.28 -10.77
CA ALA A 50 5.75 -0.52 -9.58
C ALA A 50 4.28 -0.85 -9.30
N ASP A 51 4.08 -2.05 -8.79
CA ASP A 51 2.78 -2.57 -8.38
C ASP A 51 2.81 -2.83 -6.87
N PHE A 52 1.84 -2.25 -6.17
CA PHE A 52 1.63 -2.42 -4.74
C PHE A 52 0.25 -3.03 -4.52
N GLU A 53 0.18 -3.99 -3.59
CA GLU A 53 -1.09 -4.42 -3.01
C GLU A 53 -1.34 -3.60 -1.74
N VAL A 54 -2.44 -2.85 -1.75
CA VAL A 54 -2.79 -1.90 -0.67
C VAL A 54 -4.09 -2.34 -0.01
N ASN A 55 -3.97 -2.90 1.19
CA ASN A 55 -5.09 -3.36 2.00
C ASN A 55 -5.30 -2.42 3.19
N PHE A 56 -6.23 -1.47 3.06
CA PHE A 56 -6.55 -0.53 4.14
C PHE A 56 -7.07 -1.24 5.40
N SER A 57 -6.71 -0.71 6.56
CA SER A 57 -7.35 -1.07 7.83
C SER A 57 -8.74 -0.43 7.93
N GLN A 58 -9.59 -0.97 8.79
CA GLN A 58 -10.93 -0.41 9.01
C GLN A 58 -10.89 1.07 9.44
N ALA A 59 -9.92 1.44 10.28
CA ALA A 59 -9.77 2.83 10.75
C ALA A 59 -9.44 3.79 9.61
N VAL A 60 -8.58 3.37 8.68
CA VAL A 60 -8.18 4.16 7.50
C VAL A 60 -9.35 4.29 6.53
N GLU A 61 -10.09 3.21 6.28
CA GLU A 61 -11.30 3.24 5.45
C GLU A 61 -12.38 4.15 6.03
N ASP A 62 -12.67 4.03 7.32
CA ASP A 62 -13.67 4.84 8.01
C ASP A 62 -13.32 6.32 7.97
N ALA A 63 -12.04 6.66 8.16
CA ALA A 63 -11.58 8.04 8.10
C ALA A 63 -11.71 8.61 6.68
N LEU A 64 -11.30 7.84 5.67
CA LEU A 64 -11.47 8.22 4.27
C LEU A 64 -12.94 8.48 3.96
N ASN A 65 -13.83 7.57 4.35
CA ASN A 65 -15.29 7.68 4.15
C ASN A 65 -15.92 8.87 4.89
N LYS A 66 -15.32 9.29 6.01
CA LYS A 66 -15.70 10.53 6.73
C LYS A 66 -15.17 11.80 6.06
N GLY A 67 -14.51 11.69 4.91
CA GLY A 67 -13.98 12.82 4.14
C GLY A 67 -12.62 13.31 4.62
N VAL A 68 -11.92 12.53 5.47
CA VAL A 68 -10.56 12.87 5.89
C VAL A 68 -9.60 12.57 4.73
N PRO A 69 -8.85 13.56 4.21
CA PRO A 69 -7.86 13.30 3.18
C PRO A 69 -6.69 12.52 3.78
N LEU A 70 -6.21 11.51 3.04
CA LEU A 70 -5.07 10.68 3.40
C LEU A 70 -3.96 10.88 2.38
N ASN A 71 -2.73 11.04 2.85
CA ASN A 71 -1.58 11.25 1.97
C ASN A 71 -0.64 10.06 2.09
N PHE A 72 -0.39 9.39 0.98
CA PHE A 72 0.60 8.35 0.85
C PHE A 72 1.88 8.94 0.25
N THR A 73 3.03 8.47 0.72
CA THR A 73 4.33 8.82 0.17
C THR A 73 4.98 7.56 -0.35
N VAL A 74 5.40 7.59 -1.60
CA VAL A 74 6.23 6.57 -2.24
C VAL A 74 7.66 7.08 -2.22
N GLU A 75 8.57 6.30 -1.65
CA GLU A 75 9.98 6.64 -1.48
C GLU A 75 10.82 5.70 -2.34
N PHE A 76 11.63 6.29 -3.22
CA PHE A 76 12.60 5.59 -4.04
C PHE A 76 14.02 6.03 -3.68
N GLU A 77 14.91 5.07 -3.49
CA GLU A 77 16.33 5.30 -3.27
C GLU A 77 17.15 4.46 -4.23
N LEU A 78 18.19 5.05 -4.81
CA LEU A 78 19.19 4.35 -5.60
C LEU A 78 20.56 4.56 -4.99
N ASN A 79 21.14 3.48 -4.50
CA ASN A 79 22.41 3.50 -3.80
C ASN A 79 23.45 2.67 -4.57
N ARG A 80 24.71 3.08 -4.51
CA ARG A 80 25.82 2.28 -5.03
C ARG A 80 26.54 1.61 -3.86
N PRO A 81 26.51 0.27 -3.75
CA PRO A 81 27.20 -0.44 -2.68
C PRO A 81 28.71 -0.25 -2.81
N ARG A 82 29.37 0.20 -1.74
CA ARG A 82 30.82 0.43 -1.70
C ARG A 82 31.46 -0.40 -0.58
N TRP A 83 32.55 -1.10 -0.92
CA TRP A 83 33.14 -2.13 -0.06
C TRP A 83 33.70 -1.64 1.30
N TYR A 84 34.18 -0.39 1.45
CA TYR A 84 34.94 0.06 2.66
C TYR A 84 34.47 1.40 3.27
N TRP A 85 33.31 1.93 2.88
CA TRP A 85 32.71 3.17 3.41
C TRP A 85 31.23 3.25 3.04
N LEU A 86 30.45 4.05 3.79
CA LEU A 86 29.00 4.26 3.62
C LEU A 86 28.56 4.26 2.15
N ASP A 87 27.43 3.60 1.87
CA ASP A 87 26.84 3.55 0.53
C ASP A 87 26.67 4.96 -0.03
N GLU A 88 27.02 5.13 -1.32
CA GLU A 88 26.81 6.40 -2.00
C GLU A 88 25.37 6.46 -2.49
N SER A 89 24.57 7.38 -1.96
CA SER A 89 23.26 7.68 -2.51
C SER A 89 23.43 8.42 -3.83
N ILE A 90 22.96 7.79 -4.91
CA ILE A 90 23.07 8.30 -6.28
C ILE A 90 21.86 9.17 -6.59
N ALA A 91 20.68 8.72 -6.15
CA ALA A 91 19.45 9.45 -6.27
C ALA A 91 18.45 9.04 -5.19
N SER A 92 17.59 9.99 -4.84
CA SER A 92 16.44 9.78 -3.98
C SER A 92 15.27 10.56 -4.55
N ALA A 93 14.12 9.93 -4.67
CA ALA A 93 12.90 10.57 -5.17
C ALA A 93 11.73 10.23 -4.25
N GLN A 94 10.80 11.18 -4.09
CA GLN A 94 9.57 10.97 -3.32
C GLN A 94 8.38 11.43 -4.15
N GLN A 95 7.33 10.62 -4.17
CA GLN A 95 6.07 10.95 -4.81
C GLN A 95 4.93 10.91 -3.79
N GLN A 96 4.21 12.02 -3.68
CA GLN A 96 3.06 12.14 -2.80
C GLN A 96 1.78 11.82 -3.58
N ILE A 97 0.95 10.95 -3.01
CA ILE A 97 -0.35 10.57 -3.54
C ILE A 97 -1.40 10.90 -2.50
N ARG A 98 -2.29 11.83 -2.82
CA ARG A 98 -3.41 12.21 -1.95
C ARG A 98 -4.66 11.48 -2.39
N ILE A 99 -5.32 10.84 -1.43
CA ILE A 99 -6.65 10.28 -1.61
C ILE A 99 -7.67 10.98 -0.72
N SER A 100 -8.90 11.10 -1.20
CA SER A 100 -10.00 11.70 -0.45
C SER A 100 -11.35 11.17 -0.93
N TYR A 101 -12.37 11.29 -0.08
CA TYR A 101 -13.74 10.98 -0.44
C TYR A 101 -14.59 12.25 -0.50
N HIS A 102 -15.35 12.42 -1.58
CA HIS A 102 -16.25 13.55 -1.75
C HIS A 102 -17.70 13.11 -1.52
N ALA A 103 -18.22 13.38 -0.33
CA ALA A 103 -19.51 12.86 0.14
C ALA A 103 -20.71 13.28 -0.74
N LEU A 104 -20.70 14.48 -1.32
CA LEU A 104 -21.80 14.97 -2.17
C LEU A 104 -21.91 14.19 -3.47
N THR A 105 -20.78 13.91 -4.12
CA THR A 105 -20.75 13.15 -5.38
C THR A 105 -20.57 11.65 -5.17
N LYS A 106 -20.34 11.23 -3.93
CA LYS A 106 -20.04 9.85 -3.51
C LYS A 106 -18.89 9.23 -4.29
N GLN A 107 -17.87 10.02 -4.59
CA GLN A 107 -16.71 9.60 -5.38
C GLN A 107 -15.45 9.63 -4.53
N TYR A 108 -14.60 8.63 -4.74
CA TYR A 108 -13.23 8.66 -4.29
C TYR A 108 -12.39 9.44 -5.28
N ARG A 109 -11.38 10.14 -4.79
CA ARG A 109 -10.49 10.98 -5.58
C ARG A 109 -9.06 10.63 -5.26
N LEU A 110 -8.25 10.49 -6.30
CA LEU A 110 -6.81 10.26 -6.21
C LEU A 110 -6.09 11.37 -6.96
N GLN A 111 -5.08 11.95 -6.35
CA GLN A 111 -4.22 12.95 -6.96
C GLN A 111 -2.77 12.58 -6.69
N VAL A 112 -1.99 12.40 -7.75
CA VAL A 112 -0.55 12.16 -7.67
C VAL A 112 0.16 13.50 -7.87
N HIS A 113 0.79 14.04 -6.84
CA HIS A 113 1.49 15.33 -6.89
C HIS A 113 0.67 16.45 -7.59
N GLU A 114 1.24 17.15 -8.56
CA GLU A 114 0.59 18.20 -9.37
C GLU A 114 -0.19 17.66 -10.58
N GLN A 115 -0.35 16.34 -10.70
CA GLN A 115 -1.14 15.75 -11.78
C GLN A 115 -2.64 15.98 -11.58
N GLN A 116 -3.39 15.77 -12.67
CA GLN A 116 -4.84 15.86 -12.63
C GLN A 116 -5.44 14.83 -11.67
N GLN A 117 -6.43 15.26 -10.90
CA GLN A 117 -7.16 14.40 -9.98
C GLN A 117 -8.05 13.42 -10.76
N LYS A 118 -7.88 12.13 -10.51
CA LYS A 118 -8.74 11.06 -11.01
C LYS A 118 -9.85 10.76 -9.99
N SER A 119 -11.03 10.38 -10.46
CA SER A 119 -12.18 10.06 -9.61
C SER A 119 -12.67 8.64 -9.87
N PHE A 120 -13.05 7.95 -8.80
CA PHE A 120 -13.45 6.54 -8.80
C PHE A 120 -14.78 6.36 -8.09
N ALA A 121 -15.57 5.37 -8.52
CA ALA A 121 -16.88 5.09 -7.95
C ALA A 121 -16.75 4.20 -6.71
N THR A 122 -15.75 3.32 -6.68
CA THR A 122 -15.57 2.35 -5.59
C THR A 122 -14.20 2.49 -4.91
N LEU A 123 -14.13 2.04 -3.65
CA LEU A 123 -12.88 1.99 -2.91
C LEU A 123 -11.90 0.98 -3.52
N ALA A 124 -12.41 -0.10 -4.10
CA ALA A 124 -11.59 -1.12 -4.76
C ALA A 124 -10.85 -0.54 -5.97
N GLU A 125 -11.55 0.20 -6.85
CA GLU A 125 -10.94 0.91 -7.98
C GLU A 125 -9.85 1.90 -7.53
N LEU A 126 -10.14 2.66 -6.46
CA LEU A 126 -9.17 3.59 -5.88
C LEU A 126 -7.91 2.86 -5.39
N LYS A 127 -8.07 1.74 -4.66
CA LYS A 127 -6.95 0.94 -4.13
C LYS A 127 -6.10 0.35 -5.25
N THR A 128 -6.75 -0.15 -6.31
CA THR A 128 -6.06 -0.64 -7.50
C THR A 128 -5.22 0.48 -8.13
N GLU A 129 -5.81 1.64 -8.42
CA GLU A 129 -5.05 2.77 -9.00
C GLU A 129 -3.94 3.26 -8.07
N LEU A 130 -4.19 3.35 -6.76
CA LEU A 130 -3.19 3.74 -5.76
C LEU A 130 -2.00 2.78 -5.74
N GLY A 131 -2.25 1.50 -6.00
CA GLY A 131 -1.24 0.47 -6.08
C GLY A 131 -0.41 0.49 -7.36
N HIS A 132 -0.85 1.18 -8.41
CA HIS A 132 -0.15 1.20 -9.70
C HIS A 132 0.63 2.51 -9.88
N ILE A 133 1.96 2.39 -9.93
CA ILE A 133 2.85 3.50 -10.28
C ILE A 133 3.39 3.25 -11.68
N GLN A 134 3.16 4.21 -12.57
CA GLN A 134 3.63 4.17 -13.94
C GLN A 134 4.35 5.46 -14.28
N GLU A 135 5.37 5.34 -15.14
CA GLU A 135 6.07 6.46 -15.77
C GLU A 135 6.69 7.48 -14.79
N TRP A 136 7.02 7.05 -13.56
CA TRP A 136 7.60 7.97 -12.58
C TRP A 136 9.09 8.16 -12.82
N LYS A 137 9.49 9.32 -13.33
CA LYS A 137 10.89 9.69 -13.60
C LYS A 137 11.66 9.83 -12.28
N VAL A 138 12.66 8.96 -12.07
CA VAL A 138 13.41 8.92 -10.81
C VAL A 138 14.91 9.20 -10.93
N VAL A 139 15.53 8.88 -12.07
CA VAL A 139 16.99 9.00 -12.29
C VAL A 139 17.30 9.34 -13.74
N GLU A 140 18.30 10.19 -13.96
CA GLU A 140 18.85 10.42 -15.30
C GLU A 140 19.94 9.38 -15.65
N ARG A 141 19.97 8.93 -16.90
CA ARG A 141 20.96 7.97 -17.41
C ARG A 141 22.40 8.41 -17.16
N ALA A 142 22.66 9.71 -17.25
CA ALA A 142 23.98 10.33 -17.05
C ALA A 142 24.53 10.15 -15.62
N GLN A 143 23.67 9.93 -14.63
CA GLN A 143 24.07 9.69 -13.24
C GLN A 143 24.59 8.26 -13.03
N LEU A 144 24.24 7.33 -13.93
CA LEU A 144 24.61 5.92 -13.84
C LEU A 144 25.78 5.56 -14.76
N ARG A 145 26.69 4.73 -14.25
CA ARG A 145 27.85 4.23 -15.00
C ARG A 145 27.70 2.73 -15.21
N LYS A 146 27.79 2.29 -16.47
CA LYS A 146 27.63 0.88 -16.90
C LYS A 146 28.54 -0.14 -16.21
N ARG A 147 29.66 0.31 -15.62
CA ARG A 147 30.59 -0.57 -14.90
C ARG A 147 30.11 -0.94 -13.49
N TYR A 148 29.15 -0.19 -12.94
CA TYR A 148 28.69 -0.40 -11.57
C TYR A 148 27.30 -1.02 -11.53
N SER A 149 27.09 -1.80 -10.49
CA SER A 149 25.78 -2.29 -10.07
C SER A 149 25.24 -1.36 -8.99
N TYR A 150 23.93 -1.13 -9.00
CA TYR A 150 23.24 -0.25 -8.08
C TYR A 150 22.13 -1.02 -7.35
N GLU A 151 21.90 -0.68 -6.09
CA GLU A 151 20.80 -1.21 -5.30
C GLU A 151 19.67 -0.16 -5.29
N ALA A 152 18.55 -0.53 -5.92
CA ALA A 152 17.33 0.24 -5.87
C ALA A 152 16.47 -0.23 -4.69
N ARG A 153 15.85 0.72 -4.00
CA ARG A 153 14.94 0.47 -2.88
C ARG A 153 13.66 1.26 -3.08
N LEU A 154 12.52 0.62 -2.80
CA LEU A 154 11.20 1.20 -2.94
C LEU A 154 10.35 0.87 -1.73
N ARG A 155 9.58 1.86 -1.28
CA ARG A 155 8.61 1.70 -0.20
C ARG A 155 7.44 2.66 -0.38
N MET A 156 6.27 2.27 0.09
CA MET A 156 5.10 3.15 0.24
C MET A 156 4.69 3.24 1.71
N LYS A 157 4.28 4.43 2.16
CA LYS A 157 3.77 4.66 3.52
C LYS A 157 2.67 5.70 3.58
N LEU A 158 1.76 5.55 4.52
CA LEU A 158 0.80 6.58 4.90
C LEU A 158 1.51 7.66 5.75
N ASP A 159 1.41 8.92 5.33
CA ASP A 159 1.96 10.05 6.07
C ASP A 159 0.99 10.51 7.16
N LEU A 160 1.27 10.07 8.39
CA LEU A 160 0.50 10.41 9.57
C LEU A 160 0.66 11.87 10.01
N SER A 161 1.74 12.54 9.59
CA SER A 161 1.99 13.95 9.96
C SER A 161 0.97 14.91 9.34
N GLN A 162 0.37 14.50 8.23
CA GLN A 162 -0.64 15.27 7.49
C GLN A 162 -2.07 15.01 7.97
N LEU A 163 -2.27 14.09 8.92
CA LEU A 163 -3.59 13.85 9.49
C LEU A 163 -4.03 15.03 10.37
N PRO A 164 -5.33 15.29 10.51
CA PRO A 164 -5.84 16.21 11.53
C PRO A 164 -5.31 15.85 12.92
N LYS A 165 -4.92 16.85 13.71
CA LYS A 165 -4.32 16.66 15.05
C LYS A 165 -5.06 15.66 15.96
N PRO A 166 -6.41 15.63 16.01
CA PRO A 166 -7.12 14.63 16.81
C PRO A 166 -6.85 13.18 16.38
N LEU A 167 -6.70 12.93 15.07
CA LEU A 167 -6.39 11.60 14.53
C LEU A 167 -4.92 11.22 14.72
N GLN A 168 -4.00 12.19 14.76
CA GLN A 168 -2.59 11.92 15.06
C GLN A 168 -2.42 11.24 16.43
N VAL A 169 -3.18 11.66 17.44
CA VAL A 169 -3.15 11.02 18.78
C VAL A 169 -3.59 9.56 18.74
N ASN A 170 -4.60 9.25 17.92
CA ASN A 170 -5.08 7.88 17.73
C ASN A 170 -4.06 7.04 16.93
N ALA A 171 -3.40 7.65 15.95
CA ALA A 171 -2.39 6.98 15.14
C ALA A 171 -1.13 6.60 15.93
N LEU A 172 -0.80 7.36 16.98
CA LEU A 172 0.30 7.02 17.90
C LEU A 172 0.00 5.78 18.77
N THR A 173 -1.27 5.48 19.00
CA THR A 173 -1.72 4.43 19.94
C THR A 173 -2.26 3.19 19.25
N SER A 174 -2.70 3.29 17.99
CA SER A 174 -3.21 2.16 17.21
C SER A 174 -2.31 1.81 16.01
N LYS A 175 -2.00 0.52 15.88
CA LYS A 175 -1.33 -0.05 14.69
C LYS A 175 -2.17 0.04 13.42
N ASP A 176 -3.48 0.24 13.54
CA ASP A 176 -4.39 0.34 12.38
C ASP A 176 -4.02 1.51 11.46
N TRP A 177 -3.33 2.52 11.98
CA TRP A 177 -2.85 3.67 11.21
C TRP A 177 -1.44 3.48 10.65
N ASN A 178 -0.66 2.51 11.15
CA ASN A 178 0.70 2.27 10.67
C ASN A 178 0.68 1.47 9.35
N MET A 179 0.25 2.12 8.29
CA MET A 179 0.23 1.57 6.94
C MET A 179 1.55 1.91 6.24
N GLU A 180 2.51 1.00 6.31
CA GLU A 180 3.78 1.09 5.60
C GLU A 180 4.12 -0.26 4.97
N SER A 181 4.78 -0.24 3.82
CA SER A 181 5.39 -1.43 3.25
C SER A 181 6.81 -1.60 3.79
N ASP A 182 7.28 -2.84 3.77
CA ASP A 182 8.72 -3.11 3.84
C ASP A 182 9.44 -2.50 2.62
N TRP A 183 10.75 -2.31 2.77
CA TRP A 183 11.61 -1.91 1.66
C TRP A 183 11.77 -3.06 0.68
N TYR A 184 11.22 -2.89 -0.52
CA TYR A 184 11.49 -3.76 -1.66
C TYR A 184 12.82 -3.36 -2.28
N ARG A 185 13.72 -4.34 -2.50
CA ARG A 185 15.09 -4.10 -2.97
C ARG A 185 15.37 -4.94 -4.20
N TRP A 186 15.97 -4.32 -5.21
CA TRP A 186 16.44 -5.02 -6.40
C TRP A 186 17.72 -4.39 -6.92
N THR A 187 18.42 -5.15 -7.76
CA THR A 187 19.67 -4.71 -8.36
C THR A 187 19.41 -4.14 -9.76
N LEU A 188 19.93 -2.94 -10.02
CA LEU A 188 19.93 -2.31 -11.34
C LEU A 188 21.33 -2.38 -11.95
N THR A 189 21.41 -2.91 -13.17
CA THR A 189 22.63 -2.89 -14.00
C THR A 189 22.35 -2.13 -15.30
N PRO A 190 22.91 -0.92 -15.49
CA PRO A 190 22.63 -0.02 -16.64
C PRO A 190 23.19 -0.43 -18.00
#